data_AF-A0A2E9YGA9-F1
#
_entry.id   AF-A0A2E9YGA9-F1
#
_cell.length_a   1.000
_cell.length_b   1.000
_cell.length_c   1.000
_cell.angle_alpha   90.00
_cell.angle_beta   90.00
_cell.angle_gamma   90.00
#
_symmetry.space_group_name_H-M   'P 1'
#
loop_
_entity.id
_entity.type
_entity.pdbx_description
1 polymer ?
#
loop_
_entity_poly.entity_id
_entity_poly.type
_entity_poly.pdbx_seq_one_letter_code
_entity_poly.pdbx_strand_id
1 'polypeptide(L)'
;MVLLALVLVASGVQAQAADNTETVSAYTKIGAGLALAGCGLGTGLAQGPIGAAAVGMIAEDGSKFGVGLLFTVLPETIVLFGFLSIYLM
;
A
#
# COMPACT_ATOMS: atom_id res chain seq x y z
N MET A 1 36.87 -11.29 -38.95
CA MET A 1 35.51 -11.89 -38.98
C MET A 1 35.16 -12.58 -37.67
N VAL A 2 36.01 -13.45 -37.12
CA VAL A 2 35.81 -14.08 -35.80
C VAL A 2 35.81 -13.07 -34.64
N LEU A 3 36.69 -12.07 -34.68
CA LEU A 3 36.74 -11.01 -33.66
C LEU A 3 35.49 -10.12 -33.65
N LEU A 4 34.93 -9.81 -34.83
CA LEU A 4 33.70 -9.03 -34.96
C LEU A 4 32.48 -9.82 -34.44
N ALA A 5 32.42 -11.13 -34.72
CA ALA A 5 31.38 -12.00 -34.19
C ALA A 5 31.47 -12.13 -32.66
N LEU A 6 32.69 -12.21 -32.10
CA LEU A 6 32.90 -12.23 -30.65
C LEU A 6 32.49 -10.90 -30.00
N VAL A 7 32.80 -9.76 -30.62
CA VAL A 7 32.36 -8.44 -30.14
C VAL A 7 30.84 -8.28 -30.23
N LEU A 8 30.20 -8.80 -31.28
CA LEU A 8 28.75 -8.74 -31.46
C LEU A 8 27.99 -9.63 -30.46
N VAL A 9 28.56 -10.81 -30.16
CA VAL A 9 28.09 -11.68 -29.06
C VAL A 9 28.34 -11.03 -27.70
N ALA A 10 29.49 -10.40 -27.48
CA ALA A 10 29.78 -9.67 -26.25
C ALA A 10 28.82 -8.47 -26.06
N SER A 11 28.50 -7.72 -27.11
CA SER A 11 27.48 -6.65 -27.06
C SER A 11 26.06 -7.19 -26.92
N GLY A 12 25.76 -8.40 -27.43
CA GLY A 12 24.50 -9.10 -27.19
C GLY A 12 24.35 -9.60 -25.75
N VAL A 13 25.48 -9.92 -25.10
CA VAL A 13 25.56 -10.27 -23.66
C VAL A 13 25.53 -9.03 -22.76
N GLN A 14 25.83 -7.83 -23.30
CA GLN A 14 25.61 -6.54 -22.63
C GLN A 14 24.14 -6.08 -22.65
N ALA A 15 23.21 -6.87 -23.22
CA ALA A 15 21.77 -6.65 -23.08
C ALA A 15 21.22 -7.02 -21.68
N GLN A 16 22.10 -7.08 -20.67
CA GLN A 16 21.76 -7.36 -19.29
C GLN A 16 22.35 -6.28 -18.38
N ALA A 17 21.66 -5.14 -18.35
CA ALA A 17 21.72 -4.15 -17.28
C ALA A 17 20.46 -3.27 -17.36
N ALA A 18 19.28 -3.87 -17.23
CA ALA A 18 18.02 -3.14 -17.05
C ALA A 18 17.80 -2.78 -15.56
N ASP A 19 18.88 -2.41 -14.87
CA ASP A 19 18.84 -1.81 -13.54
C ASP A 19 18.97 -0.29 -13.70
N ASN A 20 18.01 0.29 -14.42
CA ASN A 20 17.87 1.72 -14.57
C ASN A 20 17.15 2.26 -13.34
N THR A 21 17.67 3.33 -12.73
CA THR A 21 17.11 4.03 -11.56
C THR A 21 15.60 4.29 -11.67
N GLU A 22 15.13 4.53 -12.89
CA GLU A 22 13.70 4.71 -13.21
C GLU A 22 12.85 3.47 -12.94
N THR A 23 13.36 2.27 -13.24
CA THR A 23 12.65 0.99 -13.02
C THR A 23 12.55 0.67 -11.53
N VAL A 24 13.63 0.93 -10.77
CA VAL A 24 13.62 0.80 -9.30
C VAL A 24 12.61 1.76 -8.69
N SER A 25 12.58 3.04 -9.13
CA SER A 25 11.58 4.01 -8.66
C SER A 25 10.14 3.59 -9.01
N ALA A 26 9.93 3.04 -10.21
CA ALA A 26 8.61 2.58 -10.64
C ALA A 26 8.10 1.42 -9.78
N TYR A 27 8.92 0.41 -9.49
CA TYR A 27 8.52 -0.71 -8.64
C TYR A 27 8.29 -0.28 -7.19
N THR A 28 9.10 0.66 -6.67
CA THR A 28 8.91 1.24 -5.33
C THR A 28 7.54 1.92 -5.20
N LYS A 29 7.14 2.73 -6.20
CA LYS A 29 5.83 3.42 -6.22
C LYS A 29 4.66 2.44 -6.37
N ILE A 30 4.81 1.40 -7.19
CA ILE A 30 3.81 0.34 -7.33
C ILE A 30 3.63 -0.40 -5.98
N GLY A 31 4.74 -0.71 -5.29
CA GLY A 31 4.73 -1.34 -3.98
C GLY A 31 3.99 -0.51 -2.93
N ALA A 32 4.25 0.80 -2.90
CA ALA A 32 3.55 1.73 -2.01
C ALA A 32 2.03 1.79 -2.29
N GLY A 33 1.64 1.83 -3.57
CA GLY A 33 0.23 1.76 -3.96
C GLY A 33 -0.45 0.44 -3.54
N LEU A 34 0.26 -0.68 -3.67
CA LEU A 34 -0.25 -2.00 -3.27
C LEU A 34 -0.43 -2.10 -1.74
N ALA A 35 0.51 -1.53 -0.98
CA ALA A 35 0.44 -1.47 0.47
C ALA A 35 -0.78 -0.65 0.94
N LEU A 36 -0.99 0.55 0.37
CA LEU A 36 -2.20 1.33 0.66
C LEU A 36 -3.48 0.57 0.29
N ALA A 37 -3.52 -0.07 -0.89
CA ALA A 37 -4.69 -0.83 -1.33
C ALA A 37 -5.02 -1.98 -0.36
N GLY A 38 -4.02 -2.74 0.08
CA GLY A 38 -4.20 -3.81 1.06
C GLY A 38 -4.70 -3.32 2.41
N CYS A 39 -4.06 -2.26 2.95
CA CYS A 39 -4.52 -1.62 4.19
C CYS A 39 -5.94 -1.08 4.04
N GLY A 40 -6.27 -0.39 2.95
CA GLY A 40 -7.60 0.16 2.66
C GLY A 40 -8.69 -0.90 2.66
N LEU A 41 -8.47 -1.99 1.93
CA LEU A 41 -9.42 -3.10 1.85
C LEU A 41 -9.64 -3.76 3.22
N GLY A 42 -8.56 -4.07 3.95
CA GLY A 42 -8.66 -4.68 5.28
C GLY A 42 -9.39 -3.78 6.28
N THR A 43 -9.07 -2.48 6.25
CA THR A 43 -9.64 -1.50 7.17
C THR A 43 -11.13 -1.27 6.90
N GLY A 44 -11.52 -1.10 5.63
CA GLY A 44 -12.93 -0.92 5.26
C GLY A 44 -13.79 -2.12 5.62
N LEU A 45 -13.28 -3.35 5.41
CA LEU A 45 -13.98 -4.58 5.78
C LEU A 45 -14.18 -4.70 7.30
N ALA A 46 -13.18 -4.31 8.09
CA ALA A 46 -13.27 -4.32 9.55
C ALA A 46 -14.15 -3.19 10.10
N GLN A 47 -14.12 -2.01 9.47
CA GLN A 47 -14.79 -0.80 9.98
C GLN A 47 -16.31 -0.83 9.78
N GLY A 48 -16.82 -1.49 8.74
CA GLY A 48 -18.25 -1.67 8.50
C GLY A 48 -19.03 -2.20 9.73
N PRO A 49 -18.69 -3.38 10.28
CA PRO A 49 -19.36 -3.92 11.46
C PRO A 49 -19.11 -3.09 12.73
N ILE A 50 -17.93 -2.47 12.88
CA ILE A 50 -17.61 -1.59 14.02
C ILE A 50 -18.52 -0.36 14.02
N GLY A 51 -18.74 0.26 12.85
CA GLY A 51 -19.65 1.39 12.70
C GLY A 51 -21.09 1.02 13.01
N ALA A 52 -21.57 -0.14 12.52
CA ALA A 52 -22.91 -0.63 12.85
C ALA A 52 -23.12 -0.84 14.36
N ALA A 53 -22.13 -1.43 15.04
CA ALA A 53 -22.17 -1.62 16.49
C ALA A 53 -22.10 -0.29 17.26
N ALA A 54 -21.28 0.66 16.80
CA ALA A 54 -21.17 1.99 17.41
C ALA A 54 -22.50 2.78 17.32
N VAL A 55 -23.17 2.74 16.16
CA VAL A 55 -24.49 3.39 15.99
C VAL A 55 -25.54 2.72 16.88
N GLY A 56 -25.54 1.39 17.01
CA GLY A 56 -26.42 0.68 17.94
C GLY A 56 -26.20 1.07 19.39
N MET A 57 -24.94 1.20 19.82
CA MET A 57 -24.58 1.65 21.17
C MET A 57 -25.06 3.08 21.44
N ILE A 58 -24.92 3.98 20.47
CA ILE A 58 -25.37 5.38 20.57
C ILE A 58 -26.90 5.46 20.62
N ALA A 59 -27.60 4.55 19.93
CA ALA A 59 -29.06 4.48 19.96
C ALA A 59 -29.61 4.05 21.33
N GLU A 60 -28.91 3.17 22.06
CA GLU A 60 -29.25 2.83 23.45
C GLU A 60 -28.92 3.95 24.42
N ASP A 61 -27.75 4.57 24.28
CA ASP A 61 -27.26 5.59 25.20
C ASP A 61 -26.39 6.63 24.47
N GLY A 62 -26.98 7.81 24.24
CA GLY A 62 -26.33 8.91 23.54
C GLY A 62 -25.10 9.47 24.25
N SER A 63 -24.93 9.23 25.56
CA SER A 63 -23.71 9.63 26.28
C SER A 63 -22.48 8.86 25.81
N LYS A 64 -22.67 7.69 25.17
CA LYS A 64 -21.59 6.82 24.67
C LYS A 64 -21.06 7.23 23.29
N PHE A 65 -21.50 8.36 22.73
CA PHE A 65 -21.01 8.87 21.44
C PHE A 65 -19.48 8.90 21.35
N GLY A 66 -18.80 9.41 22.38
CA GLY A 66 -17.33 9.48 22.37
C GLY A 66 -16.65 8.11 22.33
N VAL A 67 -17.22 7.11 23.01
CA VAL A 67 -16.71 5.73 23.02
C VAL A 67 -16.98 5.04 21.68
N GLY A 68 -18.17 5.24 21.11
CA GLY A 68 -18.50 4.74 19.76
C GLY A 68 -17.60 5.35 18.67
N LEU A 69 -17.28 6.63 18.78
CA LEU A 69 -16.34 7.32 17.89
C LEU A 69 -14.91 6.76 18.05
N LEU A 70 -14.48 6.53 19.28
CA LEU A 70 -13.15 5.96 19.55
C LEU A 70 -12.99 4.60 18.86
N PHE A 71 -13.96 3.69 19.00
CA PHE A 71 -13.89 2.37 18.38
C PHE A 71 -13.92 2.42 16.86
N THR A 72 -14.64 3.37 16.25
CA THR A 72 -14.69 3.54 14.79
C THR A 72 -13.42 4.17 14.20
N VAL A 73 -12.66 4.93 14.99
CA VAL A 73 -11.37 5.54 14.61
C VAL A 73 -10.19 4.58 14.74
N LEU A 74 -10.23 3.61 15.68
CA LEU A 74 -9.11 2.68 15.88
C LEU A 74 -8.66 1.98 14.58
N PRO A 75 -9.56 1.43 13.73
CA PRO A 75 -9.18 0.82 12.45
C PRO A 75 -8.49 1.81 11.51
N GLU A 76 -8.85 3.09 11.53
CA GLU A 76 -8.34 4.11 10.60
C GLU A 76 -6.80 4.24 10.67
N THR A 77 -6.20 3.92 11.82
CA THR A 77 -4.73 3.89 11.96
C THR A 77 -4.04 2.87 11.04
N ILE A 78 -4.72 1.78 10.69
CA ILE A 78 -4.20 0.76 9.76
C ILE A 78 -4.10 1.33 8.34
N VAL A 79 -5.11 2.06 7.89
CA VAL A 79 -5.09 2.79 6.61
C VAL A 79 -4.00 3.85 6.61
N LEU A 80 -3.82 4.56 7.72
CA LEU A 80 -2.77 5.57 7.83
C LEU A 80 -1.35 4.98 7.71
N PHE A 81 -1.12 3.76 8.20
CA PHE A 81 0.16 3.06 7.96
C PHE A 81 0.37 2.71 6.48
N GLY A 82 -0.69 2.31 5.77
CA GLY A 82 -0.64 2.11 4.32
C GLY A 82 -0.37 3.41 3.57
N PHE A 83 -1.02 4.50 3.99
CA PHE A 83 -0.81 5.83 3.43
C PHE A 83 0.62 6.35 3.64
N LEU A 84 1.20 6.05 4.82
CA LEU A 84 2.60 6.40 5.13
C LEU A 84 3.58 5.78 4.12
N SER A 85 3.29 4.60 3.58
CA SER A 85 4.16 3.99 2.56
C SER A 85 4.28 4.83 1.30
N ILE A 86 3.21 5.51 0.86
CA ILE A 86 3.23 6.43 -0.31
C ILE A 86 4.08 7.67 -0.02
N TYR A 87 4.08 8.14 1.22
CA TYR A 87 4.88 9.30 1.59
C TYR A 87 6.39 8.97 1.66
N LEU A 88 6.75 7.76 2.06
CA LEU A 88 8.13 7.35 2.30
C LEU A 88 8.84 6.71 1.08
N MET A 89 8.09 6.16 0.13
CA MET A 89 8.60 5.37 -1.02
C MET A 89 8.48 6.14 -2.33
#